data_AF-A0A0N4YRA4-F1
#
_entry.id   AF-A0A0N4YRA4-F1
#
_cell.length_a   1.000
_cell.length_b   1.000
_cell.length_c   1.000
_cell.angle_alpha   90.00
_cell.angle_beta   90.00
_cell.angle_gamma   90.00
#
_symmetry.space_group_name_H-M   'P 1'
#
loop_
_entity.id
_entity.type
_entity.pdbx_description
1 polymer ?
#
loop_
_entity_poly.entity_id
_entity_poly.type
_entity_poly.pdbx_seq_one_letter_code
_entity_poly.pdbx_strand_id
1 'polypeptide(L)'
;MCAMLCRSAVLVALILLVVQRSLSQLPICTRVQACAAQVDSYPLVEEDSSGWGSGLVPLYDEAFSPTSFDYSQTPETAYFDLCACSNNRTCDRDVAERNVRLDEMVTLTFCEDVREQLPLQCKGSRGLPRIIGIAHVSGETVSSVSSTAVFCTCSSGYERMRPEYWGGSEISVSFKCK
;
A
#
# COMPACT_ATOMS: atom_id res chain seq x y z
N MET A 1 54.08 3.84 -18.43
CA MET A 1 53.14 2.75 -18.08
C MET A 1 51.99 3.21 -17.15
N CYS A 2 52.12 4.30 -16.38
CA CYS A 2 51.04 4.79 -15.49
C CYS A 2 49.79 5.36 -16.20
N ALA A 3 49.89 5.86 -17.43
CA ALA A 3 48.75 6.49 -18.12
C ALA A 3 47.65 5.51 -18.56
N MET A 4 47.97 4.23 -18.76
CA MET A 4 46.97 3.22 -19.16
C MET A 4 46.12 2.74 -17.98
N LEU A 5 46.70 2.68 -16.77
CA LEU A 5 46.00 2.28 -15.55
C LEU A 5 44.97 3.33 -15.10
N CYS A 6 45.29 4.62 -15.21
CA CYS A 6 44.34 5.70 -14.92
C CYS A 6 43.13 5.72 -15.88
N ARG A 7 43.32 5.38 -17.15
CA ARG A 7 42.21 5.35 -18.13
C ARG A 7 41.20 4.24 -17.84
N SER A 8 41.67 3.06 -17.45
CA SER A 8 40.77 1.96 -17.03
C SER A 8 40.01 2.28 -15.74
N ALA A 9 40.64 2.93 -14.76
CA ALA A 9 39.98 3.31 -13.52
C ALA A 9 38.84 4.32 -13.74
N VAL A 10 39.03 5.30 -14.63
CA VAL A 10 37.99 6.29 -14.98
C VAL A 10 36.83 5.63 -15.74
N LEU A 11 37.12 4.69 -16.63
CA LEU A 11 36.10 3.93 -17.38
C LEU A 11 35.25 3.05 -16.45
N VAL A 12 35.88 2.38 -15.48
CA VAL A 12 35.18 1.57 -14.47
C VAL A 12 34.32 2.44 -13.55
N ALA A 13 34.81 3.62 -13.14
CA ALA A 13 34.03 4.56 -12.34
C ALA A 13 32.82 5.12 -13.11
N LEU A 14 32.96 5.41 -14.41
CA LEU A 14 31.84 5.84 -15.26
C LEU A 14 30.81 4.72 -15.46
N ILE A 15 31.25 3.47 -15.64
CA ILE A 15 30.36 2.32 -15.75
C ILE A 15 29.62 2.10 -14.43
N LEU A 16 30.30 2.20 -13.28
CA LEU A 16 29.66 2.11 -11.96
C LEU A 16 28.62 3.21 -11.73
N LEU A 17 28.90 4.45 -12.13
CA LEU A 17 27.95 5.56 -12.03
C LEU A 17 26.72 5.37 -12.94
N VAL A 18 26.89 4.81 -14.13
CA VAL A 18 25.77 4.50 -15.04
C VAL A 18 24.95 3.32 -14.52
N VAL A 19 25.60 2.27 -14.03
CA VAL A 19 24.92 1.10 -13.44
C VAL A 19 24.16 1.49 -12.16
N GLN A 20 24.72 2.35 -11.32
CA GLN A 20 24.04 2.86 -10.12
C GLN A 20 22.77 3.68 -10.46
N ARG A 21 22.76 4.41 -11.57
CA ARG A 21 21.58 5.17 -12.01
C ARG A 21 20.45 4.28 -12.54
N SER A 22 20.78 3.12 -13.09
CA SER A 22 19.79 2.20 -13.67
C SER A 22 19.08 1.31 -12.63
N LEU A 23 19.59 1.24 -11.40
CA LEU A 23 19.08 0.33 -10.35
C LEU A 23 17.87 0.88 -9.57
N SER A 24 17.43 2.10 -9.82
CA SER A 24 16.40 2.79 -9.01
C SER A 24 15.35 3.52 -9.85
N GLN A 25 15.02 3.00 -11.04
CA GLN A 25 13.91 3.55 -11.82
C GLN A 25 12.63 2.78 -11.52
N LEU A 26 11.74 3.42 -10.77
CA LEU A 26 10.37 2.97 -10.58
C LEU A 26 9.66 2.82 -11.95
N PRO A 27 8.78 1.82 -12.13
CA PRO A 27 7.99 1.71 -13.34
C PRO A 27 7.09 2.93 -13.51
N ILE A 28 6.67 3.25 -14.73
CA ILE A 28 5.74 4.36 -14.97
C ILE A 28 4.34 3.93 -14.53
N CYS A 29 3.65 4.79 -13.77
CA CYS A 29 2.30 4.52 -13.31
C CYS A 29 1.32 4.35 -14.47
N THR A 30 0.48 3.33 -14.39
CA THR A 30 -0.75 3.27 -15.19
C THR A 30 -1.83 4.16 -14.57
N ARG A 31 -2.88 4.45 -15.34
CA ARG A 31 -4.02 5.27 -14.88
C ARG A 31 -4.68 4.74 -13.60
N VAL A 32 -4.68 3.43 -13.39
CA VAL A 32 -5.38 2.78 -12.26
C VAL A 32 -4.48 2.49 -11.07
N GLN A 33 -3.23 2.96 -11.12
CA GLN A 33 -2.25 2.78 -10.05
C GLN A 33 -2.02 4.09 -9.31
N ALA A 34 -1.95 3.98 -7.99
CA ALA A 34 -1.41 5.04 -7.15
C ALA A 34 0.11 5.10 -7.32
N CYS A 35 0.68 6.30 -7.31
CA CYS A 35 2.12 6.50 -7.37
C CYS A 35 2.80 6.32 -6.01
N ALA A 36 2.06 6.57 -4.92
CA ALA A 36 2.53 6.32 -3.57
C ALA A 36 1.39 5.83 -2.67
N ALA A 37 1.77 5.20 -1.57
CA ALA A 37 0.88 4.81 -0.49
C ALA A 37 1.40 5.32 0.86
N GLN A 38 0.47 5.64 1.74
CA GLN A 38 0.65 5.86 3.16
C GLN A 38 -0.03 4.73 3.92
N VAL A 39 0.68 4.16 4.88
CA VAL A 39 0.13 3.19 5.82
C VAL A 39 0.31 3.72 7.24
N ASP A 40 -0.79 4.00 7.92
CA ASP A 40 -0.86 4.41 9.31
C ASP A 40 -1.20 3.18 10.16
N SER A 41 -0.20 2.66 10.87
CA SER A 41 -0.34 1.48 11.72
C SER A 41 -0.70 1.88 13.14
N TYR A 42 -1.88 1.48 13.59
CA TYR A 42 -2.36 1.74 14.95
C TYR A 42 -2.08 0.54 15.85
N PRO A 43 -1.86 0.76 17.17
CA PRO A 43 -1.73 -0.34 18.11
C PRO A 43 -3.04 -1.13 18.20
N LEU A 44 -2.92 -2.43 18.47
CA LEU A 44 -4.07 -3.29 18.73
C LEU A 44 -4.65 -2.96 20.10
N VAL A 45 -5.98 -2.93 20.20
CA VAL A 45 -6.65 -2.91 21.49
C VAL A 45 -6.50 -4.31 22.08
N GLU A 46 -5.84 -4.41 23.23
CA GLU A 46 -5.82 -5.65 23.99
C GLU A 46 -7.24 -5.87 24.53
N GLU A 47 -7.97 -6.85 23.98
CA GLU A 47 -9.11 -7.40 24.71
C GLU A 47 -8.53 -8.10 25.94
N ASP A 48 -8.89 -7.63 27.14
CA ASP A 48 -8.62 -8.31 28.40
C ASP A 48 -9.18 -9.73 28.31
N SER A 49 -8.36 -10.68 27.88
CA SER A 49 -8.67 -12.11 27.91
C SER A 49 -8.53 -12.59 29.36
N SER A 50 -9.40 -12.07 30.22
CA SER A 50 -9.59 -12.56 31.58
C SER A 50 -10.20 -13.95 31.47
N GLY A 51 -9.36 -14.97 31.62
CA GLY A 51 -9.73 -16.36 31.46
C GLY A 51 -10.91 -16.80 32.34
N TRP A 52 -11.83 -17.54 31.72
CA TRP A 52 -12.74 -18.47 32.39
C TRP A 52 -13.01 -19.64 31.45
N GLY A 53 -12.87 -20.87 31.94
CA GLY A 53 -13.55 -22.02 31.35
C GLY A 53 -12.65 -23.18 30.95
N SER A 54 -12.50 -24.13 31.88
CA SER A 54 -11.94 -25.45 31.68
C SER A 54 -12.56 -26.19 30.48
N GLY A 55 -11.69 -26.66 29.58
CA GLY A 55 -11.85 -27.94 28.89
C GLY A 55 -13.03 -28.09 27.94
N LEU A 56 -13.03 -27.41 26.79
CA LEU A 56 -13.54 -27.97 25.54
C LEU A 56 -12.71 -27.38 24.38
N VAL A 57 -12.06 -28.26 23.62
CA VAL A 57 -11.42 -27.93 22.35
C VAL A 57 -12.51 -27.48 21.37
N PRO A 58 -12.46 -26.29 20.74
CA PRO A 58 -13.40 -25.98 19.68
C PRO A 58 -12.94 -26.70 18.41
N LEU A 59 -13.75 -27.66 17.99
CA LEU A 59 -13.72 -28.25 16.66
C LEU A 59 -14.34 -27.21 15.69
N TYR A 60 -13.50 -26.59 14.86
CA TYR A 60 -13.78 -25.70 13.70
C TYR A 60 -13.95 -24.16 13.89
N ASP A 61 -13.04 -23.42 13.24
CA ASP A 61 -13.06 -22.09 12.56
C ASP A 61 -13.74 -20.81 13.10
N GLU A 62 -14.38 -20.79 14.28
CA GLU A 62 -15.26 -19.66 14.66
C GLU A 62 -14.73 -18.72 15.78
N ALA A 63 -13.41 -18.54 15.97
CA ALA A 63 -12.92 -17.70 17.06
C ALA A 63 -11.76 -16.74 16.71
N PHE A 64 -11.72 -16.22 15.48
CA PHE A 64 -10.98 -14.98 15.24
C PHE A 64 -11.95 -13.83 15.50
N SER A 65 -11.98 -13.32 16.73
CA SER A 65 -12.59 -12.01 16.97
C SER A 65 -11.86 -11.00 16.06
N PRO A 66 -12.59 -10.11 15.37
CA PRO A 66 -11.96 -9.10 14.54
C PRO A 66 -11.00 -8.30 15.43
N THR A 67 -9.72 -8.29 15.06
CA THR A 67 -8.72 -7.52 15.80
C THR A 67 -9.10 -6.04 15.73
N SER A 68 -9.27 -5.42 16.88
CA SER A 68 -9.62 -4.00 16.98
C SER A 68 -8.37 -3.15 17.12
N PHE A 69 -8.38 -1.99 16.47
CA PHE A 69 -7.28 -1.03 16.49
C PHE A 69 -7.66 0.18 17.32
N ASP A 70 -6.71 0.70 18.11
CA ASP A 70 -6.92 1.93 18.87
C ASP A 70 -6.63 3.15 17.99
N TYR A 71 -7.66 3.64 17.30
CA TYR A 71 -7.60 4.83 16.47
C TYR A 71 -7.48 6.15 17.27
N SER A 72 -7.49 6.10 18.61
CA SER A 72 -7.26 7.28 19.44
C SER A 72 -5.77 7.60 19.62
N GLN A 73 -4.89 6.64 19.34
CA GLN A 73 -3.45 6.78 19.46
C GLN A 73 -2.82 7.38 18.20
N THR A 74 -1.62 7.93 18.33
CA THR A 74 -0.80 8.35 17.19
C THR A 74 -0.32 7.12 16.42
N PRO A 75 -0.61 6.99 15.12
CA PRO A 75 -0.17 5.85 14.34
C PRO A 75 1.32 5.92 14.01
N GLU A 76 1.91 4.75 13.75
CA GLU A 76 3.19 4.65 13.07
C GLU A 76 2.96 4.75 11.56
N THR A 77 3.35 5.88 10.97
CA THR A 77 3.16 6.17 9.55
C THR A 77 4.36 5.69 8.72
N ALA A 78 4.07 4.87 7.70
CA ALA A 78 5.03 4.43 6.70
C ALA A 78 4.63 4.91 5.29
N TYR A 79 5.64 5.16 4.46
CA TYR A 79 5.49 5.72 3.12
C TYR A 79 6.13 4.83 2.07
N PHE A 80 5.41 4.56 0.98
CA PHE A 80 5.84 3.65 -0.07
C PHE A 80 5.68 4.29 -1.45
N ASP A 81 6.77 4.38 -2.19
CA ASP A 81 6.75 4.77 -3.61
C ASP A 81 6.51 3.54 -4.48
N LEU A 82 5.47 3.58 -5.30
CA LEU A 82 5.00 2.43 -6.08
C LEU A 82 5.40 2.53 -7.55
N CYS A 83 5.28 3.73 -8.13
CA CYS A 83 5.58 3.99 -9.52
C CYS A 83 5.88 5.48 -9.75
N ALA A 84 6.58 5.79 -10.84
CA ALA A 84 6.89 7.16 -11.24
C ALA A 84 5.78 7.75 -12.12
N CYS A 85 5.43 9.01 -11.88
CA CYS A 85 4.50 9.74 -12.73
C CYS A 85 5.14 10.08 -14.08
N SER A 86 4.34 10.03 -15.15
CA SER A 86 4.80 10.38 -16.50
C SER A 86 4.86 11.90 -16.70
N ASN A 87 5.45 12.35 -17.82
CA ASN A 87 5.43 13.76 -18.26
C ASN A 87 6.02 14.77 -17.26
N ASN A 88 7.10 14.41 -16.55
CA ASN A 88 7.75 15.24 -15.52
C ASN A 88 6.83 15.67 -14.38
N ARG A 89 5.72 14.95 -14.16
CA ARG A 89 4.86 15.17 -13.00
C ARG A 89 5.50 14.53 -11.77
N THR A 90 5.18 15.08 -10.60
CA THR A 90 5.62 14.57 -9.30
C THR A 90 4.48 13.85 -8.60
N CYS A 91 4.81 12.79 -7.87
CA CYS A 91 3.90 12.14 -6.94
C CYS A 91 3.82 12.99 -5.67
N ASP A 92 2.98 14.03 -5.70
CA ASP A 92 2.86 14.99 -4.61
C ASP A 92 1.71 14.60 -3.67
N ARG A 93 2.08 14.33 -2.41
CA ARG A 93 1.20 13.83 -1.36
C ARG A 93 0.49 14.95 -0.61
N ASP A 94 1.01 16.16 -0.70
CA ASP A 94 0.44 17.32 0.01
C ASP A 94 -0.78 17.88 -0.74
N VAL A 95 -1.00 17.44 -1.99
CA VAL A 95 -2.15 17.81 -2.82
C VAL A 95 -3.33 16.89 -2.51
N ALA A 96 -4.27 17.37 -1.69
CA ALA A 96 -5.42 16.60 -1.22
C ALA A 96 -6.28 16.02 -2.35
N GLU A 97 -6.41 16.72 -3.48
CA GLU A 97 -7.21 16.29 -4.64
C GLU A 97 -6.61 15.07 -5.36
N ARG A 98 -5.35 14.74 -5.07
CA ARG A 98 -4.65 13.55 -5.58
C ARG A 98 -4.71 12.36 -4.62
N ASN A 99 -5.27 12.57 -3.43
CA ASN A 99 -5.29 11.57 -2.38
C ASN A 99 -6.65 10.87 -2.29
N VAL A 100 -6.62 9.54 -2.15
CA VAL A 100 -7.77 8.71 -1.87
C VAL A 100 -7.53 7.98 -0.55
N ARG A 101 -8.30 8.34 0.46
CA ARG A 101 -8.32 7.63 1.74
C ARG A 101 -9.23 6.41 1.63
N LEU A 102 -8.64 5.21 1.70
CA LEU A 102 -9.39 3.94 1.64
C LEU A 102 -9.96 3.58 3.01
N ASP A 103 -9.24 3.84 4.09
CA ASP A 103 -9.74 3.71 5.45
C ASP A 103 -8.88 4.54 6.42
N GLU A 104 -9.00 4.30 7.72
CA GLU A 104 -8.22 5.02 8.73
C GLU A 104 -6.70 4.77 8.63
N MET A 105 -6.30 3.67 7.97
CA MET A 105 -4.92 3.19 7.90
C MET A 105 -4.28 3.41 6.54
N VAL A 106 -5.03 3.41 5.43
CA VAL A 106 -4.45 3.45 4.09
C VAL A 106 -4.92 4.67 3.31
N THR A 107 -3.94 5.47 2.87
CA THR A 107 -4.15 6.57 1.92
C THR A 107 -3.30 6.35 0.68
N LEU A 108 -3.90 6.52 -0.50
CA LEU A 108 -3.25 6.38 -1.79
C LEU A 108 -3.08 7.76 -2.44
N THR A 109 -1.93 8.01 -3.05
CA THR A 109 -1.65 9.24 -3.80
C THR A 109 -1.52 8.92 -5.28
N PHE A 110 -2.19 9.71 -6.12
CA PHE A 110 -2.19 9.59 -7.57
C PHE A 110 -1.38 10.70 -8.25
N CYS A 111 -1.04 10.50 -9.52
CA CYS A 111 -0.23 11.47 -10.28
C CYS A 111 -1.02 12.70 -10.72
N GLU A 112 -2.34 12.59 -10.82
CA GLU A 112 -3.26 13.64 -11.27
C GLU A 112 -4.43 13.77 -10.28
N ASP A 113 -5.29 14.76 -10.51
CA ASP A 113 -6.55 14.88 -9.77
C ASP A 113 -7.34 13.57 -9.89
N VAL A 114 -7.77 13.03 -8.74
CA VAL A 114 -8.47 11.75 -8.66
C VAL A 114 -9.74 11.75 -9.51
N ARG A 115 -10.43 12.89 -9.64
CA ARG A 115 -11.67 13.00 -10.42
C ARG A 115 -11.41 12.92 -11.93
N GLU A 116 -10.25 13.39 -12.37
CA GLU A 116 -9.81 13.30 -13.76
C GLU A 116 -9.24 11.91 -14.08
N GLN A 117 -8.36 11.43 -13.20
CA GLN A 117 -7.70 10.13 -13.34
C GLN A 117 -8.69 8.97 -13.18
N LEU A 118 -9.62 9.04 -12.22
CA LEU A 118 -10.58 7.99 -11.85
C LEU A 118 -12.04 8.50 -11.88
N PRO A 119 -12.60 8.79 -13.07
CA PRO A 119 -13.91 9.43 -13.21
C PRO A 119 -15.09 8.49 -12.93
N LEU A 120 -14.84 7.18 -12.83
CA LEU A 120 -15.89 6.20 -12.61
C LEU A 120 -16.21 6.09 -11.12
N GLN A 121 -17.49 6.01 -10.78
CA GLN A 121 -17.93 5.61 -9.46
C GLN A 121 -18.06 4.10 -9.36
N CYS A 122 -17.66 3.52 -8.24
CA CYS A 122 -17.77 2.08 -8.04
C CYS A 122 -19.24 1.67 -7.95
N LYS A 123 -19.61 0.62 -8.70
CA LYS A 123 -20.97 0.06 -8.72
C LYS A 123 -20.91 -1.45 -8.60
N GLY A 124 -21.63 -2.00 -7.62
CA GLY A 124 -21.63 -3.43 -7.36
C GLY A 124 -20.28 -3.95 -6.87
N SER A 125 -19.95 -5.20 -7.22
CA SER A 125 -18.77 -5.93 -6.72
C SER A 125 -17.61 -6.05 -7.71
N ARG A 126 -17.72 -5.44 -8.91
CA ARG A 126 -16.67 -5.52 -9.93
C ARG A 126 -15.80 -4.27 -9.91
N GLY A 127 -14.49 -4.45 -10.10
CA GLY A 127 -13.53 -3.34 -10.20
C GLY A 127 -13.30 -2.61 -8.88
N LEU A 128 -13.50 -3.30 -7.76
CA LEU A 128 -13.25 -2.74 -6.43
C LEU A 128 -11.78 -2.29 -6.30
N PRO A 129 -11.52 -1.11 -5.70
CA PRO A 129 -10.19 -0.71 -5.31
C PRO A 129 -9.51 -1.82 -4.52
N ARG A 130 -8.25 -2.09 -4.86
CA ARG A 130 -7.45 -3.13 -4.24
C ARG A 130 -6.06 -2.61 -3.94
N ILE A 131 -5.54 -3.02 -2.79
CA ILE A 131 -4.13 -2.89 -2.43
C ILE A 131 -3.56 -4.28 -2.20
N ILE A 132 -2.29 -4.45 -2.53
CA ILE A 132 -1.52 -5.67 -2.30
C ILE A 132 -0.26 -5.27 -1.54
N GLY A 133 0.13 -6.08 -0.57
CA GLY A 133 1.42 -5.95 0.08
C GLY A 133 1.54 -6.84 1.31
N ILE A 134 2.59 -6.64 2.11
CA ILE A 134 2.93 -7.53 3.21
C ILE A 134 1.85 -7.42 4.29
N ALA A 135 1.39 -8.57 4.80
CA ALA A 135 0.41 -8.60 5.88
C ALA A 135 0.92 -7.86 7.12
N HIS A 136 0.05 -7.08 7.75
CA HIS A 136 0.26 -6.64 9.12
C HIS A 136 0.14 -7.85 10.07
N VAL A 137 0.73 -7.77 11.26
CA VAL A 137 0.72 -8.87 12.25
C VAL A 137 -0.68 -9.32 12.66
N SER A 138 -1.68 -8.44 12.52
CA SER A 138 -3.08 -8.76 12.78
C SER A 138 -3.78 -9.55 11.67
N GLY A 139 -3.21 -9.60 10.46
CA GLY A 139 -3.82 -10.24 9.28
C GLY A 139 -4.97 -9.47 8.62
N GLU A 140 -5.47 -8.40 9.24
CA GLU A 140 -6.64 -7.63 8.78
C GLU A 140 -6.31 -6.47 7.82
N THR A 141 -5.03 -6.15 7.66
CA THR A 141 -4.53 -5.05 6.83
C THR A 141 -3.09 -5.32 6.39
N VAL A 142 -2.52 -4.42 5.60
CA VAL A 142 -1.13 -4.47 5.15
C VAL A 142 -0.22 -3.62 6.04
N SER A 143 1.01 -4.07 6.26
CA SER A 143 2.10 -3.29 6.88
C SER A 143 2.93 -2.52 5.84
N SER A 144 2.93 -2.99 4.59
CA SER A 144 3.52 -2.29 3.46
C SER A 144 2.69 -2.51 2.20
N VAL A 145 2.74 -1.57 1.26
CA VAL A 145 2.03 -1.68 -0.02
C VAL A 145 3.06 -1.88 -1.12
N SER A 146 2.87 -2.94 -1.92
CA SER A 146 3.70 -3.24 -3.09
C SER A 146 2.99 -2.92 -4.41
N SER A 147 1.65 -2.98 -4.44
CA SER A 147 0.87 -2.71 -5.64
C SER A 147 -0.54 -2.23 -5.31
N THR A 148 -1.12 -1.47 -6.24
CA THR A 148 -2.49 -0.95 -6.15
C THR A 148 -3.21 -1.12 -7.47
N ALA A 149 -4.53 -1.28 -7.40
CA ALA A 149 -5.40 -1.29 -8.56
C ALA A 149 -6.73 -0.63 -8.20
N VAL A 150 -6.94 0.60 -8.65
CA VAL A 150 -8.12 1.42 -8.35
C VAL A 150 -8.76 1.84 -9.66
N PHE A 151 -9.94 1.31 -9.94
CA PHE A 151 -10.66 1.56 -11.19
C PHE A 151 -11.77 2.60 -11.07
N CYS A 152 -12.16 2.90 -9.83
CA CYS A 152 -13.32 3.71 -9.51
C CYS A 152 -13.20 4.32 -8.11
N THR A 153 -14.03 5.32 -7.83
CA THR A 153 -14.07 6.02 -6.55
C THR A 153 -15.44 5.89 -5.86
N CYS A 154 -15.46 6.08 -4.53
CA CYS A 154 -16.66 6.06 -3.71
C CYS A 154 -16.89 7.44 -3.08
N SER A 155 -18.05 8.05 -3.33
CA SER A 155 -18.37 9.38 -2.78
C SER A 155 -18.60 9.37 -1.27
N SER A 156 -19.09 8.24 -0.73
CA SER A 156 -19.42 8.06 0.69
C SER A 156 -18.27 7.42 1.49
N GLY A 157 -17.09 7.31 0.89
CA GLY A 157 -15.96 6.56 1.45
C GLY A 157 -16.05 5.06 1.20
N TYR A 158 -15.07 4.35 1.74
CA TYR A 158 -14.85 2.94 1.47
C TYR A 158 -14.97 2.10 2.74
N GLU A 159 -15.31 0.82 2.55
CA GLU A 159 -15.36 -0.21 3.58
C GLU A 159 -14.42 -1.34 3.16
N ARG A 160 -13.49 -1.68 4.06
CA ARG A 160 -12.52 -2.76 3.86
C ARG A 160 -13.25 -4.11 3.80
N MET A 161 -12.92 -4.92 2.81
CA MET A 161 -13.35 -6.32 2.73
C MET A 161 -12.32 -7.23 3.37
N ARG A 162 -12.73 -8.47 3.69
CA ARG A 162 -11.85 -9.49 4.24
C ARG A 162 -10.61 -9.67 3.33
N PRO A 163 -9.39 -9.61 3.89
CA PRO A 163 -8.18 -9.83 3.12
C PRO A 163 -8.12 -11.24 2.51
N GLU A 164 -7.53 -11.32 1.32
CA GLU A 164 -7.31 -12.57 0.58
C GLU A 164 -5.82 -12.85 0.46
N TYR A 165 -5.42 -14.12 0.49
CA TYR A 165 -4.03 -14.48 0.21
C TYR A 165 -3.66 -14.12 -1.24
N TRP A 166 -2.54 -13.43 -1.43
CA TRP A 166 -2.02 -13.09 -2.76
C TRP A 166 -0.83 -13.95 -3.14
N GLY A 167 0.18 -14.04 -2.28
CA GLY A 167 1.40 -14.79 -2.54
C GLY A 167 2.50 -14.53 -1.50
N GLY A 168 3.18 -15.58 -1.04
CA GLY A 168 4.26 -15.43 -0.06
C GLY A 168 3.75 -14.84 1.26
N SER A 169 4.28 -13.69 1.68
CA SER A 169 3.80 -12.94 2.85
C SER A 169 2.80 -11.83 2.49
N GLU A 170 2.37 -11.75 1.23
CA GLU A 170 1.45 -10.71 0.76
C GLU A 170 -0.01 -11.13 0.82
N ILE A 171 -0.84 -10.16 1.18
CA ILE A 171 -2.30 -10.22 1.13
C ILE A 171 -2.83 -9.17 0.15
N SER A 172 -4.02 -9.43 -0.37
CA SER A 172 -4.82 -8.53 -1.19
C SER A 172 -6.01 -8.04 -0.37
N VAL A 173 -6.11 -6.73 -0.19
CA VAL A 173 -7.23 -6.09 0.52
C VAL A 173 -8.05 -5.30 -0.49
N SER A 174 -9.33 -5.67 -0.63
CA SER A 174 -10.26 -4.98 -1.53
C SER A 174 -11.21 -4.08 -0.73
N PHE A 175 -11.73 -3.04 -1.37
CA PHE A 175 -12.59 -2.04 -0.73
C PHE A 175 -13.88 -1.84 -1.52
N LYS A 176 -15.03 -1.90 -0.85
CA LYS A 176 -16.34 -1.57 -1.44
C LYS A 176 -16.78 -0.17 -1.01
N CYS A 177 -17.75 0.44 -1.69
CA CYS A 177 -18.35 1.68 -1.19
C CYS A 177 -19.21 1.42 0.04
N LYS A 178 -19.18 2.38 0.97
CA LYS A 178 -20.14 2.48 2.08
C LYS A 178 -21.53 2.91 1.60
#